data_AF-A0A5J4PVU3-F1
#
_entry.id   AF-A0A5J4PVU3-F1
#
_cell.length_a   1.000
_cell.length_b   1.000
_cell.length_c   1.000
_cell.angle_alpha   90.00
_cell.angle_beta   90.00
_cell.angle_gamma   90.00
#
_symmetry.space_group_name_H-M   'P 1'
#
loop_
_entity.id
_entity.type
_entity.pdbx_description
1 polymer ?
#
loop_
_entity_poly.entity_id
_entity_poly.type
_entity_poly.pdbx_seq_one_letter_code
_entity_poly.pdbx_strand_id
1 'polypeptide(L)'
;ISYLIPYCIASTVKNKSGIHSFCYDIRQADFLDQWLDQVFEEAKQIKKDNKYEDESIPQHFEVPVIGFNSAKFDVSLVFKNLKSKNWRIVKHIGSGTVAKQIIVKHKDTHIQLRFVDALIYCTKMTLKKFVRDIGGGTMTKGRFPYEYININNYATELDKSEPFPREAFDNKLKNKSISEAKYQEYLVEAA
;
A
#
# COMPACT_ATOMS: atom_id res chain seq x y z
N ILE A 1 -23.81 -8.54 7.02
CA ILE A 1 -23.01 -7.68 6.11
C ILE A 1 -21.57 -7.81 6.56
N SER A 2 -20.65 -8.25 5.70
CA SER A 2 -19.24 -8.36 6.04
C SER A 2 -18.56 -7.00 5.82
N TYR A 3 -17.93 -6.45 6.85
CA TYR A 3 -17.18 -5.20 6.76
C TYR A 3 -15.70 -5.51 6.64
N LEU A 4 -15.04 -4.82 5.72
CA LEU A 4 -13.59 -4.90 5.54
C LEU A 4 -12.96 -3.81 6.38
N ILE A 5 -12.09 -4.23 7.29
CA ILE A 5 -11.32 -3.33 8.15
C ILE A 5 -9.87 -3.39 7.67
N PRO A 6 -9.25 -2.25 7.36
CA PRO A 6 -7.82 -2.21 7.07
C PRO A 6 -7.05 -2.75 8.28
N TYR A 7 -6.18 -3.74 8.05
CA TYR A 7 -5.39 -4.38 9.11
C TYR A 7 -3.96 -3.82 9.16
N CYS A 8 -3.32 -3.62 8.01
CA CYS A 8 -2.00 -3.01 7.90
C CYS A 8 -1.88 -2.19 6.62
N ILE A 9 -0.95 -1.25 6.61
CA ILE A 9 -0.53 -0.52 5.43
C ILE A 9 0.98 -0.32 5.47
N ALA A 10 1.63 -0.61 4.36
CA ALA A 10 3.07 -0.42 4.20
C ALA A 10 3.34 0.43 2.98
N SER A 11 4.41 1.22 3.05
CA SER A 11 4.87 2.02 1.93
C SER A 11 6.37 2.13 1.94
N THR A 12 6.93 2.22 0.73
CA THR A 12 8.35 2.44 0.51
C THR A 12 8.50 3.68 -0.35
N VAL A 13 9.32 4.61 0.12
CA VAL A 13 9.61 5.87 -0.53
C VAL A 13 11.07 5.89 -0.97
N LYS A 14 11.31 6.41 -2.17
CA LYS A 14 12.64 6.72 -2.68
C LYS A 14 12.78 8.23 -2.81
N ASN A 15 13.70 8.81 -2.05
CA ASN A 15 14.08 10.22 -2.10
C ASN A 15 15.61 10.33 -2.31
N LYS A 16 16.21 11.54 -2.30
CA LYS A 16 17.67 11.70 -2.48
C LYS A 16 18.49 11.13 -1.33
N SER A 17 17.92 11.04 -0.13
CA SER A 17 18.58 10.47 1.06
C SER A 17 18.63 8.95 1.02
N GLY A 18 17.74 8.30 0.27
CA GLY A 18 17.74 6.85 0.08
C GLY A 18 16.35 6.25 -0.04
N ILE A 19 16.25 5.00 0.43
CA ILE A 19 15.00 4.23 0.46
C ILE A 19 14.52 4.16 1.92
N HIS A 20 13.30 4.62 2.15
CA HIS A 20 12.66 4.65 3.46
C HIS A 20 11.39 3.79 3.39
N SER A 21 11.28 2.79 4.27
CA SER A 21 10.12 1.92 4.35
C SER A 21 9.49 2.02 5.72
N PHE A 22 8.16 2.10 5.76
CA PHE A 22 7.39 2.17 7.00
C PHE A 22 6.14 1.31 6.87
N CYS A 23 5.72 0.73 8.00
CA CYS A 23 4.55 -0.10 8.13
C CYS A 23 3.77 0.32 9.37
N TYR A 24 2.46 0.43 9.20
CA TYR A 24 1.53 0.76 10.27
C TYR A 24 0.43 -0.29 10.27
N ASP A 25 -0.02 -0.70 11.45
CA ASP A 25 -1.07 -1.70 11.59
C ASP A 25 -2.08 -1.33 12.67
N ILE A 26 -3.18 -2.08 12.68
CA ILE A 26 -4.35 -1.91 13.51
C ILE A 26 -4.08 -1.88 15.03
N ARG A 27 -2.91 -2.34 15.50
CA ARG A 27 -2.52 -2.22 16.91
C ARG A 27 -2.25 -0.77 17.32
N GLN A 28 -1.96 0.11 16.35
CA GLN A 28 -1.78 1.53 16.58
C GLN A 28 -3.10 2.28 16.35
N ALA A 29 -3.48 3.15 17.28
CA ALA A 29 -4.66 4.00 17.08
C ALA A 29 -4.45 4.92 15.88
N ASP A 30 -5.48 5.06 15.03
CA ASP A 30 -5.46 5.94 13.86
C ASP A 30 -4.28 5.70 12.91
N PHE A 31 -3.79 4.45 12.82
CA PHE A 31 -2.60 4.07 12.05
C PHE A 31 -2.65 4.47 10.57
N LEU A 32 -3.84 4.56 9.97
CA LEU A 32 -4.00 5.05 8.60
C LEU A 32 -3.74 6.56 8.49
N ASP A 33 -4.18 7.34 9.48
CA ASP A 33 -3.91 8.77 9.51
C ASP A 33 -2.41 9.00 9.73
N GLN A 34 -1.79 8.24 10.65
CA GLN A 34 -0.34 8.28 10.86
C GLN A 34 0.43 7.92 9.58
N TRP A 35 0.00 6.88 8.87
CA TRP A 35 0.59 6.51 7.58
C TRP A 35 0.49 7.66 6.56
N LEU A 36 -0.68 8.28 6.43
CA LEU A 36 -0.87 9.36 5.46
C LEU A 36 -0.04 10.59 5.81
N ASP A 37 0.05 10.92 7.11
CA ASP A 37 0.91 12.01 7.60
C ASP A 37 2.39 11.72 7.27
N GLN A 38 2.87 10.51 7.50
CA GLN A 38 4.23 10.10 7.11
C GLN A 38 4.46 10.21 5.59
N VAL A 39 3.49 9.81 4.76
CA VAL A 39 3.57 9.97 3.30
C VAL A 39 3.66 11.45 2.91
N PHE A 40 2.95 12.34 3.61
CA PHE A 40 3.05 13.79 3.38
C PHE A 40 4.41 14.36 3.80
N GLU A 41 4.99 13.91 4.91
CA GLU A 41 6.34 14.31 5.33
C GLU A 41 7.39 13.90 4.29
N GLU A 42 7.33 12.65 3.82
CA GLU A 42 8.20 12.17 2.73
C GLU A 42 8.00 12.97 1.44
N ALA A 43 6.75 13.34 1.12
CA ALA A 43 6.44 14.16 -0.04
C ALA A 43 7.02 15.59 0.05
N LYS A 44 7.20 16.15 1.25
CA LYS A 44 7.93 17.43 1.43
C LYS A 44 9.38 17.28 0.96
N GLN A 45 10.04 16.19 1.36
CA GLN A 45 11.42 15.93 0.98
C GLN A 45 11.54 15.67 -0.52
N ILE A 46 10.68 14.83 -1.10
CA ILE A 46 10.65 14.60 -2.56
C ILE A 46 10.48 15.90 -3.33
N LYS A 47 9.63 16.80 -2.84
CA LYS A 47 9.41 18.09 -3.49
C LYS A 47 10.66 18.98 -3.45
N LYS A 48 11.37 18.99 -2.32
CA LYS A 48 12.65 19.69 -2.20
C LYS A 48 13.71 19.07 -3.12
N ASP A 49 13.75 17.75 -3.19
CA ASP A 49 14.73 17.00 -3.96
C ASP A 49 14.57 17.21 -5.47
N ASN A 50 13.33 17.30 -5.95
CA ASN A 50 13.00 17.50 -7.35
C ASN A 50 12.81 18.99 -7.73
N LYS A 51 13.25 19.93 -6.87
CA LYS A 51 13.27 21.36 -7.17
C LYS A 51 14.17 21.59 -8.40
N TYR A 52 13.63 22.18 -9.48
CA TYR A 52 14.45 22.66 -10.59
C TYR A 52 15.40 23.77 -10.10
N GLU A 53 16.62 23.79 -10.61
CA GLU A 53 17.59 24.85 -10.31
C GLU A 53 17.14 26.20 -10.88
N ASP A 54 16.50 26.17 -12.05
CA ASP A 54 15.91 27.35 -12.68
C ASP A 54 14.60 27.76 -11.97
N GLU A 55 14.61 28.90 -11.30
CA GLU A 55 13.48 29.45 -10.55
C GLU A 55 12.36 29.98 -11.45
N SER A 56 12.61 30.15 -12.75
CA SER A 56 11.57 30.54 -13.72
C SER A 56 10.61 29.39 -14.06
N ILE A 57 10.99 28.13 -13.78
CA ILE A 57 10.17 26.97 -14.06
C ILE A 57 9.15 26.76 -12.92
N PRO A 58 7.83 26.80 -13.20
CA PRO A 58 6.81 26.59 -12.18
C PRO A 58 6.91 25.20 -11.54
N GLN A 59 6.92 25.16 -10.22
CA GLN A 59 7.05 23.91 -9.46
C GLN A 59 5.71 23.36 -9.03
N HIS A 60 4.98 22.84 -10.02
CA HIS A 60 3.70 22.17 -9.83
C HIS A 60 3.81 20.70 -10.21
N PHE A 61 4.38 19.89 -9.33
CA PHE A 61 4.30 18.45 -9.46
C PHE A 61 3.60 17.84 -8.25
N GLU A 62 2.72 16.90 -8.55
CA GLU A 62 2.07 16.04 -7.57
C GLU A 62 3.01 14.86 -7.31
N VAL A 63 3.19 14.50 -6.04
CA VAL A 63 4.04 13.36 -5.69
C VAL A 63 3.23 12.08 -5.94
N PRO A 64 3.69 11.17 -6.83
CA PRO A 64 2.94 9.97 -7.16
C PRO A 64 3.02 8.94 -6.03
N VAL A 65 1.86 8.40 -5.66
CA VAL A 65 1.74 7.24 -4.77
C VAL A 65 1.19 6.10 -5.61
N ILE A 66 2.02 5.09 -5.85
CA ILE A 66 1.75 4.03 -6.82
C ILE A 66 1.34 2.76 -6.08
N GLY A 67 0.12 2.28 -6.35
CA GLY A 67 -0.32 0.95 -5.96
C GLY A 67 -0.37 -0.01 -7.15
N PHE A 68 -0.57 -1.30 -6.89
CA PHE A 68 -0.72 -2.33 -7.91
C PHE A 68 -2.03 -3.08 -7.72
N ASN A 69 -2.95 -3.00 -8.69
CA ASN A 69 -4.35 -3.46 -8.58
C ASN A 69 -5.14 -2.73 -7.48
N SER A 70 -4.73 -1.52 -7.14
CA SER A 70 -5.25 -0.74 -6.02
C SER A 70 -6.53 0.05 -6.32
N ALA A 71 -6.86 0.26 -7.60
CA ALA A 71 -7.94 1.16 -8.00
C ALA A 71 -9.32 0.71 -7.52
N LYS A 72 -9.52 -0.60 -7.36
CA LYS A 72 -10.82 -1.16 -6.94
C LYS A 72 -11.00 -1.20 -5.44
N PHE A 73 -9.93 -1.49 -4.71
CA PHE A 73 -10.05 -1.98 -3.35
C PHE A 73 -9.27 -1.12 -2.36
N ASP A 74 -7.95 -1.07 -2.50
CA ASP A 74 -7.06 -0.47 -1.52
C ASP A 74 -7.33 1.02 -1.33
N VAL A 75 -7.47 1.76 -2.43
CA VAL A 75 -7.72 3.21 -2.40
C VAL A 75 -9.05 3.52 -1.70
N SER A 76 -10.12 2.83 -2.09
CA SER A 76 -11.44 3.00 -1.48
C SER A 76 -11.45 2.61 0.00
N LEU A 77 -10.71 1.56 0.36
CA LEU A 77 -10.62 1.07 1.73
C LEU A 77 -9.86 2.06 2.62
N VAL A 78 -8.73 2.60 2.15
CA VAL A 78 -7.95 3.61 2.87
C VAL A 78 -8.78 4.88 3.09
N PHE A 79 -9.32 5.49 2.03
CA PHE A 79 -10.01 6.78 2.15
C PHE A 79 -11.33 6.73 2.93
N LYS A 80 -11.96 5.56 3.06
CA LYS A 80 -13.14 5.37 3.92
C LYS A 80 -12.80 5.28 5.41
N ASN A 81 -11.56 4.93 5.76
CA ASN A 81 -11.14 4.66 7.13
C ASN A 81 -10.22 5.74 7.72
N LEU A 82 -9.75 6.70 6.91
CA LEU A 82 -9.07 7.89 7.40
C LEU A 82 -10.04 8.79 8.17
N LYS A 83 -9.61 9.28 9.34
CA LYS A 83 -10.41 10.16 10.21
C LYS A 83 -9.89 11.59 10.23
N SER A 84 -8.61 11.78 9.92
CA SER A 84 -7.95 13.08 9.90
C SER A 84 -8.63 14.03 8.91
N LYS A 85 -8.74 15.30 9.33
CA LYS A 85 -9.28 16.37 8.49
C LYS A 85 -8.16 17.22 7.88
N ASN A 86 -6.89 16.84 7.98
CA ASN A 86 -5.75 17.65 7.50
C ASN A 86 -5.55 17.57 5.98
N TRP A 87 -6.35 16.77 5.29
CA TRP A 87 -6.30 16.59 3.85
C TRP A 87 -7.69 16.75 3.23
N ARG A 88 -7.73 16.84 1.91
CA ARG A 88 -8.97 16.79 1.12
C ARG A 88 -8.71 16.17 -0.25
N ILE A 89 -9.70 15.45 -0.77
CA ILE A 89 -9.67 15.02 -2.17
C ILE A 89 -9.95 16.25 -3.04
N VAL A 90 -9.03 16.57 -3.95
CA VAL A 90 -9.18 17.69 -4.91
C VAL A 90 -9.56 17.20 -6.30
N LYS A 91 -9.28 15.94 -6.62
CA LYS A 91 -9.66 15.32 -7.89
C LYS A 91 -9.88 13.83 -7.71
N HIS A 92 -10.93 13.32 -8.33
CA HIS A 92 -11.23 11.90 -8.41
C HIS A 92 -11.54 11.54 -9.87
N ILE A 93 -10.78 10.64 -10.46
CA ILE A 93 -11.02 10.10 -11.80
C ILE A 93 -11.37 8.63 -11.65
N GLY A 94 -12.53 8.22 -12.15
CA GLY A 94 -12.98 6.84 -12.03
C GLY A 94 -14.50 6.70 -11.90
N SER A 95 -14.97 5.48 -11.72
CA SER A 95 -16.36 5.21 -11.30
C SER A 95 -16.44 5.11 -9.78
N GLY A 96 -17.65 5.03 -9.22
CA GLY A 96 -17.83 4.83 -7.77
C GLY A 96 -17.21 3.54 -7.21
N THR A 97 -16.82 2.60 -8.08
CA THR A 97 -16.21 1.31 -7.72
C THR A 97 -14.76 1.16 -8.19
N VAL A 98 -14.26 2.09 -9.01
CA VAL A 98 -12.92 2.05 -9.58
C VAL A 98 -12.34 3.44 -9.57
N ALA A 99 -11.48 3.74 -8.60
CA ALA A 99 -10.73 4.98 -8.51
C ALA A 99 -9.44 4.87 -9.33
N LYS A 100 -9.49 5.33 -10.59
CA LYS A 100 -8.32 5.29 -11.49
C LYS A 100 -7.20 6.22 -11.02
N GLN A 101 -7.60 7.38 -10.53
CA GLN A 101 -6.69 8.37 -9.97
C GLN A 101 -7.41 9.16 -8.88
N ILE A 102 -6.73 9.37 -7.74
CA ILE A 102 -7.16 10.31 -6.71
C ILE A 102 -6.05 11.29 -6.45
N ILE A 103 -6.36 12.59 -6.48
CA ILE A 103 -5.45 13.63 -5.99
C ILE A 103 -5.94 14.05 -4.61
N VAL A 104 -5.04 13.93 -3.65
CA VAL A 104 -5.24 14.36 -2.26
C VAL A 104 -4.34 15.53 -1.97
N LYS A 105 -4.89 16.59 -1.39
CA LYS A 105 -4.14 17.80 -1.03
C LYS A 105 -4.12 17.96 0.50
N HIS A 106 -2.94 18.14 1.08
CA HIS A 106 -2.80 18.59 2.46
C HIS A 106 -3.28 20.04 2.59
N LYS A 107 -4.06 20.33 3.64
CA LYS A 107 -4.70 21.64 3.81
C LYS A 107 -3.65 22.75 4.02
N ASP A 108 -2.71 22.55 4.93
CA ASP A 108 -1.75 23.59 5.32
C ASP A 108 -0.54 23.67 4.37
N THR A 109 0.16 22.57 4.13
CA THR A 109 1.37 22.54 3.28
C THR A 109 1.06 22.69 1.78
N HIS A 110 -0.21 22.53 1.40
CA HIS A 110 -0.69 22.52 0.02
C HIS A 110 -0.06 21.46 -0.90
N ILE A 111 0.72 20.52 -0.37
CA ILE A 111 1.29 19.39 -1.09
C ILE A 111 0.17 18.50 -1.63
N GLN A 112 0.37 17.99 -2.85
CA GLN A 112 -0.57 17.10 -3.50
C GLN A 112 0.07 15.73 -3.73
N LEU A 113 -0.62 14.69 -3.26
CA LEU A 113 -0.32 13.29 -3.54
C LEU A 113 -1.23 12.80 -4.66
N ARG A 114 -0.66 12.13 -5.65
CA ARG A 114 -1.40 11.52 -6.76
C ARG A 114 -1.39 10.01 -6.60
N PHE A 115 -2.49 9.47 -6.08
CA PHE A 115 -2.72 8.03 -5.99
C PHE A 115 -3.09 7.48 -7.37
N VAL A 116 -2.32 6.51 -7.85
CA VAL A 116 -2.53 5.83 -9.13
C VAL A 116 -2.34 4.33 -9.00
N ASP A 117 -3.08 3.58 -9.81
CA ASP A 117 -2.89 2.13 -9.96
C ASP A 117 -2.03 1.85 -11.19
N ALA A 118 -0.86 1.24 -10.98
CA ALA A 118 0.05 0.86 -12.05
C ALA A 118 -0.61 -0.05 -13.09
N LEU A 119 -1.55 -0.92 -12.70
CA LEU A 119 -2.22 -1.83 -13.62
C LEU A 119 -3.14 -1.14 -14.63
N ILE A 120 -3.54 0.11 -14.37
CA ILE A 120 -4.35 0.88 -15.33
C ILE A 120 -3.49 1.32 -16.52
N TYR A 121 -2.20 1.55 -16.29
CA TYR A 121 -1.25 2.04 -17.29
C TYR A 121 -0.45 0.91 -17.94
N CYS A 122 -0.57 -0.31 -17.43
CA CYS A 122 0.10 -1.49 -17.96
C CYS A 122 -0.89 -2.42 -18.69
N THR A 123 -0.39 -3.24 -19.60
CA THR A 123 -1.17 -4.40 -20.08
C THR A 123 -1.46 -5.32 -18.90
N LYS A 124 -2.61 -6.03 -18.93
CA LYS A 124 -2.99 -6.95 -17.84
C LYS A 124 -1.84 -7.93 -17.57
N MET A 125 -1.17 -7.77 -16.44
CA MET A 125 -0.01 -8.57 -16.06
C MET A 125 -0.02 -8.88 -14.57
N THR A 126 0.77 -9.88 -14.17
CA THR A 126 0.96 -10.24 -12.77
C THR A 126 1.95 -9.29 -12.10
N LEU A 127 1.87 -9.14 -10.78
CA LEU A 127 2.85 -8.35 -10.02
C LEU A 127 4.29 -8.82 -10.28
N LYS A 128 4.51 -10.15 -10.36
CA LYS A 128 5.82 -10.74 -10.67
C LYS A 128 6.35 -10.27 -12.03
N LYS A 129 5.49 -10.24 -13.06
CA LYS A 129 5.87 -9.76 -14.40
C LYS A 129 6.12 -8.25 -14.39
N PHE A 130 5.31 -7.47 -13.67
CA PHE A 130 5.53 -6.03 -13.52
C PHE A 130 6.89 -5.70 -12.88
N VAL A 131 7.22 -6.35 -11.76
CA VAL A 131 8.52 -6.15 -11.07
C VAL A 131 9.70 -6.49 -11.98
N ARG A 132 9.60 -7.58 -12.75
CA ARG A 132 10.65 -8.02 -13.68
C ARG A 132 10.78 -7.10 -14.89
N ASP A 133 9.68 -6.83 -15.59
CA ASP A 133 9.69 -6.17 -16.89
C ASP A 133 9.79 -4.64 -16.76
N ILE A 134 9.22 -4.04 -15.71
CA ILE A 134 9.23 -2.59 -15.47
C ILE A 134 10.25 -2.20 -14.40
N GLY A 135 10.29 -2.95 -13.29
CA GLY A 135 11.19 -2.66 -12.18
C GLY A 135 12.62 -3.16 -12.37
N GLY A 136 12.86 -4.06 -13.33
CA GLY A 136 14.16 -4.71 -13.52
C GLY A 136 14.60 -5.58 -12.33
N GLY A 137 13.68 -5.90 -11.43
CA GLY A 137 13.97 -6.56 -10.16
C GLY A 137 13.53 -8.02 -10.11
N THR A 138 13.99 -8.73 -9.09
CA THR A 138 13.45 -10.03 -8.68
C THR A 138 12.44 -9.81 -7.57
N MET A 139 11.30 -10.50 -7.65
CA MET A 139 10.24 -10.39 -6.64
C MET A 139 10.48 -11.41 -5.54
N THR A 140 10.85 -10.94 -4.34
CA THR A 140 10.82 -11.69 -3.08
C THR A 140 9.53 -11.36 -2.35
N LYS A 141 8.45 -12.08 -2.69
CA LYS A 141 7.14 -11.87 -2.06
C LYS A 141 6.91 -12.95 -1.00
N GLY A 142 6.85 -12.54 0.27
CA GLY A 142 6.42 -13.43 1.35
C GLY A 142 4.99 -13.93 1.17
N ARG A 143 4.69 -15.08 1.77
CA ARG A 143 3.34 -15.64 1.80
C ARG A 143 2.63 -15.14 3.06
N PHE A 144 1.46 -14.55 2.86
CA PHE A 144 0.64 -14.05 3.96
C PHE A 144 -0.65 -14.91 4.08
N PRO A 145 -1.12 -15.20 5.30
CA PRO A 145 -2.39 -15.89 5.51
C PRO A 145 -3.57 -15.20 4.83
N TYR A 146 -4.59 -15.98 4.42
CA TYR A 146 -5.77 -15.39 3.77
C TYR A 146 -6.78 -14.87 4.80
N GLU A 147 -7.38 -15.78 5.57
CA GLU A 147 -8.49 -15.49 6.49
C GLU A 147 -8.14 -15.83 7.94
N TYR A 148 -6.92 -16.30 8.19
CA TYR A 148 -6.47 -16.77 9.50
C TYR A 148 -6.42 -15.63 10.51
N ILE A 149 -5.86 -14.49 10.10
CA ILE A 149 -5.82 -13.27 10.90
C ILE A 149 -7.14 -12.53 10.70
N ASN A 150 -7.82 -12.24 11.81
CA ASN A 150 -9.11 -11.59 11.84
C ASN A 150 -9.24 -10.66 13.05
N ILE A 151 -10.39 -9.99 13.17
CA ILE A 151 -10.64 -8.98 14.21
C ILE A 151 -10.54 -9.52 15.65
N ASN A 152 -10.63 -10.83 15.86
CA ASN A 152 -10.59 -11.43 17.19
C ASN A 152 -9.17 -11.85 17.61
N ASN A 153 -8.27 -12.13 16.66
CA ASN A 153 -6.95 -12.71 16.96
C ASN A 153 -5.76 -11.88 16.43
N TYR A 154 -6.00 -10.77 15.72
CA TYR A 154 -4.91 -9.99 15.12
C TYR A 154 -3.83 -9.57 16.13
N ALA A 155 -4.22 -9.17 17.34
CA ALA A 155 -3.27 -8.70 18.34
C ALA A 155 -2.25 -9.79 18.70
N THR A 156 -2.72 -11.02 18.92
CA THR A 156 -1.85 -12.15 19.28
C THR A 156 -1.11 -12.73 18.09
N GLU A 157 -1.77 -12.87 16.93
CA GLU A 157 -1.16 -13.50 15.76
C GLU A 157 -0.08 -12.64 15.10
N LEU A 158 -0.16 -11.30 15.23
CA LEU A 158 0.84 -10.38 14.68
C LEU A 158 2.06 -10.16 15.57
N ASP A 159 1.99 -10.57 16.84
CA ASP A 159 3.11 -10.51 17.80
C ASP A 159 4.00 -11.76 17.75
N LYS A 160 3.53 -12.82 17.07
CA LYS A 160 4.23 -14.09 16.96
C LYS A 160 5.44 -14.00 16.02
N SER A 161 6.54 -14.61 16.45
CA SER A 161 7.70 -14.88 15.61
C SER A 161 7.66 -16.27 14.95
N GLU A 162 6.73 -17.13 15.36
CA GLU A 162 6.57 -18.47 14.81
C GLU A 162 5.92 -18.43 13.41
N PRO A 163 6.32 -19.34 12.49
CA PRO A 163 5.65 -19.46 11.20
C PRO A 163 4.18 -19.83 11.37
N PHE A 164 3.34 -19.31 10.48
CA PHE A 164 1.92 -19.64 10.43
C PHE A 164 1.72 -21.13 10.13
N PRO A 165 0.73 -21.78 10.76
CA PRO A 165 0.39 -23.16 10.45
C PRO A 165 -0.14 -23.28 9.01
N ARG A 166 -0.08 -24.47 8.42
CA ARG A 166 -0.43 -24.70 7.00
C ARG A 166 -1.86 -24.26 6.67
N GLU A 167 -2.79 -24.48 7.60
CA GLU A 167 -4.21 -24.14 7.49
C GLU A 167 -4.43 -22.62 7.42
N ALA A 168 -3.47 -21.81 7.86
CA ALA A 168 -3.55 -20.35 7.76
C ALA A 168 -3.58 -19.87 6.30
N PHE A 169 -3.07 -20.70 5.38
CA PHE A 169 -3.04 -20.45 3.94
C PHE A 169 -4.23 -21.05 3.19
N ASP A 170 -5.23 -21.58 3.89
CA ASP A 170 -6.45 -22.04 3.25
C ASP A 170 -7.30 -20.86 2.77
N ASN A 171 -7.64 -20.89 1.48
CA ASN A 171 -8.50 -19.91 0.85
C ASN A 171 -9.91 -20.49 0.76
N LYS A 172 -10.76 -20.18 1.77
CA LYS A 172 -12.14 -20.69 1.83
C LYS A 172 -12.98 -20.17 0.66
N LEU A 173 -12.78 -18.90 0.27
CA LEU A 173 -13.46 -18.30 -0.89
C LEU A 173 -13.25 -19.08 -2.20
N LYS A 174 -12.07 -19.68 -2.39
CA LYS A 174 -11.73 -20.44 -3.60
C LYS A 174 -11.77 -21.95 -3.37
N ASN A 175 -12.08 -22.40 -2.16
CA ASN A 175 -11.95 -23.79 -1.72
C ASN A 175 -10.59 -24.39 -2.11
N LYS A 176 -9.49 -23.69 -1.76
CA LYS A 176 -8.13 -24.09 -2.11
C LYS A 176 -7.23 -24.08 -0.88
N SER A 177 -6.54 -25.18 -0.64
CA SER A 177 -5.46 -25.28 0.33
C SER A 177 -4.09 -25.14 -0.33
N ILE A 178 -3.07 -24.82 0.48
CA ILE A 178 -1.68 -24.82 0.04
C ILE A 178 -1.17 -26.27 -0.09
N SER A 179 -0.36 -26.55 -1.12
CA SER A 179 0.30 -27.85 -1.28
C SER A 179 1.48 -27.98 -0.31
N GLU A 180 1.81 -29.20 0.09
CA GLU A 180 2.91 -29.47 1.02
C GLU A 180 4.24 -28.83 0.56
N ALA A 181 4.62 -29.02 -0.71
CA ALA A 181 5.83 -28.40 -1.26
C ALA A 181 5.87 -26.87 -1.12
N LYS A 182 4.72 -26.19 -1.28
CA LYS A 182 4.64 -24.72 -1.16
C LYS A 182 4.65 -24.27 0.30
N TYR A 183 4.21 -25.12 1.22
CA TYR A 183 4.31 -24.87 2.65
C TYR A 183 5.75 -25.06 3.14
N GLN A 184 6.48 -26.04 2.62
CA GLN A 184 7.91 -26.18 2.90
C GLN A 184 8.72 -24.98 2.38
N GLU A 185 8.40 -24.47 1.17
CA GLU A 185 8.98 -23.20 0.69
C GLU A 185 8.72 -22.03 1.66
N TYR A 186 7.49 -21.94 2.19
CA TYR A 186 7.14 -20.91 3.18
C TYR A 186 7.97 -21.02 4.45
N LEU A 187 8.14 -22.23 4.99
CA LEU A 187 8.91 -22.44 6.22
C LEU A 187 10.39 -22.03 6.06
N VAL A 188 10.96 -22.25 4.87
CA VAL A 188 12.32 -21.78 4.55
C VAL A 188 12.39 -20.25 4.44
N GLU A 189 11.37 -19.61 3.88
CA GLU A 189 11.28 -18.13 3.80
C GLU A 189 11.02 -17.46 5.15
N ALA A 190 10.38 -18.16 6.08
CA ALA A 190 9.98 -17.64 7.40
C ALA A 190 11.02 -17.91 8.52
N ALA A 191 12.02 -18.75 8.26
CA ALA A 191 13.12 -19.05 9.18
C ALA A 191 14.20 -17.97 9.17
#